data_AF-A0A849PN78-F1
#
_entry.id   AF-A0A849PN78-F1
#
_cell.length_a   1.000
_cell.length_b   1.000
_cell.length_c   1.000
_cell.angle_alpha   90.00
_cell.angle_beta   90.00
_cell.angle_gamma   90.00
#
_symmetry.space_group_name_H-M   'P 1'
#
loop_
_entity.id
_entity.type
_entity.pdbx_description
1 polymer ?
#
loop_
_entity_poly.entity_id
_entity_poly.type
_entity_poly.pdbx_seq_one_letter_code
_entity_poly.pdbx_strand_id
1 'polypeptide(L)'
;MLTYQLQSRIYRINEGDTLVFPNDVTIEMLFEPPEPFGAATGPSRTAVRGHKAKVIYNANTGRGIIQSDPPLMPIEVILDYTNLCFKLRGNKMLVQTHCDGAHDLDELLTSLHYAFPVLLNVEFIDPPTVKHTSGHVGATPFRWELKEATHSFDVTTQEMQEGRVVTSFERLPIISGMSNRRLAAALHYFHVSCRLVAAGNSPWEFMAESVLNLSKVLEILFGPQRDNVRAELLKLGYSNEEIEGDYIPIMILRNEFDVGHVSISLLKPEQLKALYGYLEQTEGNFRGLLRRLLDQVRDGAYKLPQDYDLTLDKDGLGTKFTYTLTHASVAPHHP
;
A
#
# COMPACT_ATOMS: atom_id res chain seq x y z
N MET A 1 15.47 -0.20 -4.05
CA MET A 1 14.06 -0.66 -4.05
C MET A 1 13.31 0.19 -3.03
N LEU A 2 12.69 1.28 -3.49
CA LEU A 2 11.96 2.29 -2.70
C LEU A 2 10.75 2.80 -3.51
N THR A 3 10.17 1.92 -4.32
CA THR A 3 9.58 2.30 -5.62
C THR A 3 8.29 3.12 -5.55
N TYR A 4 7.62 3.25 -4.39
CA TYR A 4 6.27 3.85 -4.36
C TYR A 4 6.00 4.88 -3.25
N GLN A 5 7.01 5.29 -2.48
CA GLN A 5 6.89 6.42 -1.54
C GLN A 5 7.64 7.66 -2.04
N LEU A 6 7.39 8.04 -3.29
CA LEU A 6 8.11 9.15 -3.96
C LEU A 6 7.24 10.40 -4.09
N GLN A 7 6.28 10.61 -3.19
CA GLN A 7 5.66 11.94 -3.14
C GLN A 7 6.76 12.94 -2.81
N SER A 8 6.92 13.96 -3.66
CA SER A 8 7.94 14.97 -3.47
C SER A 8 7.78 15.59 -2.09
N ARG A 9 8.87 15.67 -1.35
CA ARG A 9 8.92 16.32 -0.04
C ARG A 9 9.69 17.63 -0.16
N ILE A 10 9.38 18.56 0.72
CA ILE A 10 10.07 19.85 0.81
C ILE A 10 10.52 20.11 2.24
N TYR A 11 11.53 20.95 2.37
CA TYR A 11 11.91 21.56 3.62
C TYR A 11 10.94 22.68 3.96
N ARG A 12 10.07 22.47 4.95
CA ARG A 12 9.28 23.54 5.53
C ARG A 12 10.08 24.21 6.64
N ILE A 13 10.56 25.42 6.34
CA ILE A 13 11.29 26.30 7.26
C ILE A 13 10.40 27.49 7.65
N ASN A 14 10.77 28.24 8.68
CA ASN A 14 10.01 29.44 9.04
C ASN A 14 10.19 30.54 7.97
N GLU A 15 9.23 31.46 7.90
CA GLU A 15 9.28 32.56 6.96
C GLU A 15 10.51 33.44 7.20
N GLY A 16 11.30 33.67 6.14
CA GLY A 16 12.54 34.45 6.19
C GLY A 16 13.81 33.66 6.50
N ASP A 17 13.68 32.42 6.99
CA ASP A 17 14.83 31.55 7.24
C ASP A 17 15.35 30.93 5.92
N THR A 18 16.61 30.53 5.91
CA THR A 18 17.22 29.69 4.86
C THR A 18 18.07 28.60 5.49
N LEU A 19 18.16 27.45 4.81
CA LEU A 19 19.13 26.41 5.17
C LEU A 19 20.50 26.84 4.65
N VAL A 20 21.47 26.98 5.55
CA VAL A 20 22.83 27.41 5.23
C VAL A 20 23.78 26.25 5.45
N PHE A 21 24.57 25.94 4.42
CA PHE A 21 25.60 24.89 4.43
C PHE A 21 26.98 25.49 4.09
N PRO A 22 28.09 24.88 4.51
CA PRO A 22 28.19 23.67 5.35
C PRO A 22 27.73 23.93 6.79
N ASN A 23 27.13 22.93 7.44
CA ASN A 23 26.66 23.07 8.83
C ASN A 23 26.45 21.73 9.53
N ASP A 24 26.35 21.79 10.85
CA ASP A 24 25.91 20.65 11.64
C ASP A 24 24.39 20.49 11.51
N VAL A 25 23.97 19.25 11.30
CA VAL A 25 22.58 18.88 11.11
C VAL A 25 22.16 17.95 12.23
N THR A 26 20.97 18.19 12.77
CA THR A 26 20.27 17.25 13.65
C THR A 26 18.95 16.84 13.00
N ILE A 27 18.75 15.54 12.78
CA ILE A 27 17.54 14.95 12.22
C ILE A 27 16.81 14.19 13.33
N GLU A 28 15.53 14.45 13.50
CA GLU A 28 14.62 13.71 14.37
C GLU A 28 13.61 12.92 13.52
N MET A 29 13.46 11.62 13.80
CA MET A 29 12.41 10.79 13.22
C MET A 29 11.59 10.10 14.30
N LEU A 30 10.29 10.00 14.06
CA LEU A 30 9.34 9.28 14.91
C LEU A 30 8.82 8.05 14.17
N PHE A 31 9.05 6.86 14.73
CA PHE A 31 8.59 5.60 14.16
C PHE A 31 7.20 5.18 14.68
N GLU A 32 6.47 4.47 13.83
CA GLU A 32 5.24 3.74 14.18
C GLU A 32 5.32 2.28 13.70
N PRO A 33 4.61 1.33 14.33
CA PRO A 33 3.92 1.51 15.62
C PRO A 33 4.93 1.69 16.79
N PRO A 34 4.56 2.35 17.91
CA PRO A 34 5.46 2.60 19.03
C PRO A 34 5.76 1.40 19.95
N GLU A 35 4.86 0.40 19.98
CA GLU A 35 4.94 -0.76 20.88
C GLU A 35 6.21 -1.62 20.70
N PRO A 36 6.66 -1.94 19.46
CA PRO A 36 7.88 -2.72 19.24
C PRO A 36 9.15 -2.02 19.75
N PHE A 37 9.07 -0.71 19.95
CA PHE A 37 10.16 0.11 20.50
C PHE A 37 10.05 0.33 22.01
N GLY A 38 9.02 -0.22 22.66
CA GLY A 38 8.75 0.00 24.08
C GLY A 38 8.32 1.42 24.42
N ALA A 39 7.91 2.22 23.42
CA ALA A 39 7.52 3.61 23.61
C ALA A 39 6.05 3.80 24.02
N ALA A 40 5.23 2.76 23.88
CA ALA A 40 3.83 2.76 24.30
C ALA A 40 3.41 1.37 24.80
N THR A 41 2.35 1.35 25.60
CA THR A 41 1.67 0.12 25.99
C THR A 41 0.55 -0.18 25.00
N GLY A 42 0.58 -1.34 24.38
CA GLY A 42 -0.45 -1.74 23.44
C GLY A 42 -0.26 -3.17 22.95
N PRO A 43 -1.25 -3.75 22.27
CA PRO A 43 -1.09 -5.02 21.62
C PRO A 43 -0.25 -4.87 20.35
N SER A 44 0.74 -5.75 20.18
CA SER A 44 1.62 -5.82 19.00
C SER A 44 1.74 -7.27 18.53
N ARG A 45 2.74 -7.61 17.71
CA ARG A 45 3.09 -8.99 17.37
C ARG A 45 4.31 -9.49 18.15
N THR A 46 4.83 -8.68 19.08
CA THR A 46 6.02 -8.96 19.87
C THR A 46 5.67 -9.16 21.34
N ALA A 47 6.22 -10.20 21.97
CA ALA A 47 6.07 -10.45 23.40
C ALA A 47 7.41 -10.38 24.13
N VAL A 48 7.41 -9.81 25.33
CA VAL A 48 8.59 -9.79 26.21
C VAL A 48 8.80 -11.18 26.79
N ARG A 49 9.97 -11.76 26.50
CA ARG A 49 10.34 -13.09 26.97
C ARG A 49 10.36 -13.15 28.50
N GLY A 50 9.82 -14.23 29.07
CA GLY A 50 9.82 -14.46 30.52
C GLY A 50 8.75 -13.68 31.30
N HIS A 51 7.91 -12.91 30.62
CA HIS A 51 6.81 -12.17 31.22
C HIS A 51 5.45 -12.74 30.83
N LYS A 52 4.42 -12.40 31.61
CA LYS A 52 3.04 -12.77 31.27
C LYS A 52 2.63 -12.00 30.02
N ALA A 53 1.76 -12.58 29.21
CA ALA A 53 1.20 -11.90 28.06
C ALA A 53 -0.25 -12.32 27.82
N LYS A 54 -1.05 -11.40 27.28
CA LYS A 54 -2.42 -11.65 26.84
C LYS A 54 -2.43 -11.74 25.32
N VAL A 55 -2.84 -12.90 24.80
CA VAL A 55 -3.13 -13.07 23.37
C VAL A 55 -4.56 -12.59 23.12
N ILE A 56 -4.72 -11.73 22.12
CA ILE A 56 -6.02 -11.25 21.65
C ILE A 56 -6.22 -11.82 20.25
N TYR A 57 -7.21 -12.69 20.11
CA TYR A 57 -7.59 -13.30 18.85
C TYR A 57 -8.97 -12.80 18.42
N ASN A 58 -9.05 -12.23 17.23
CA ASN A 58 -10.32 -11.85 16.63
C ASN A 58 -10.84 -13.00 15.76
N ALA A 59 -11.81 -13.75 16.28
CA ALA A 59 -12.40 -14.91 15.59
C ALA A 59 -13.13 -14.55 14.27
N ASN A 60 -13.54 -13.30 14.08
CA ASN A 60 -14.22 -12.87 12.86
C ASN A 60 -13.24 -12.52 11.72
N THR A 61 -12.00 -12.13 12.05
CA THR A 61 -10.99 -11.74 11.05
C THR A 61 -9.80 -12.67 10.99
N GLY A 62 -9.67 -13.58 11.96
CA GLY A 62 -8.50 -14.44 12.16
C GLY A 62 -7.25 -13.71 12.66
N ARG A 63 -7.33 -12.38 12.92
CA ARG A 63 -6.17 -11.59 13.36
C ARG A 63 -5.81 -11.91 14.81
N GLY A 64 -4.54 -12.23 15.05
CA GLY A 64 -3.95 -12.40 16.38
C GLY A 64 -2.94 -11.30 16.70
N ILE A 65 -3.03 -10.76 17.91
CA ILE A 65 -2.07 -9.79 18.49
C ILE A 65 -1.77 -10.20 19.94
N ILE A 66 -0.65 -9.74 20.50
CA ILE A 66 -0.17 -10.10 21.83
C ILE A 66 0.19 -8.83 22.61
N GLN A 67 -0.09 -8.82 23.91
CA GLN A 67 0.24 -7.72 24.81
C GLN A 67 0.94 -8.27 26.06
N SER A 68 2.20 -7.90 26.28
CA SER A 68 2.97 -8.31 27.46
C SER A 68 2.66 -7.47 28.70
N ASP A 69 2.83 -8.10 29.87
CA ASP A 69 2.74 -7.49 31.20
C ASP A 69 3.92 -7.96 32.07
N PRO A 70 4.89 -7.08 32.39
CA PRO A 70 5.02 -5.69 31.94
C PRO A 70 5.22 -5.56 30.41
N PRO A 71 4.93 -4.37 29.85
CA PRO A 71 5.25 -4.04 28.46
C PRO A 71 6.78 -4.02 28.23
N LEU A 72 7.18 -3.95 26.96
CA LEU A 72 8.58 -3.75 26.58
C LEU A 72 9.08 -2.40 27.12
N MET A 73 10.26 -2.39 27.72
CA MET A 73 10.91 -1.12 28.12
C MET A 73 11.37 -0.36 26.87
N PRO A 74 11.39 0.99 26.90
CA PRO A 74 11.89 1.78 25.78
C PRO A 74 13.29 1.31 25.35
N ILE A 75 13.47 1.07 24.05
CA ILE A 75 14.80 0.79 23.48
C ILE A 75 15.70 2.00 23.71
N GLU A 76 16.93 1.79 24.17
CA GLU A 76 17.96 2.83 24.22
C GLU A 76 19.21 2.34 23.50
N VAL A 77 19.47 2.93 22.32
CA VAL A 77 20.63 2.62 21.48
C VAL A 77 21.35 3.93 21.19
N ILE A 78 22.66 3.94 21.41
CA ILE A 78 23.56 5.04 21.08
C ILE A 78 24.70 4.44 20.27
N LEU A 79 24.89 4.94 19.04
CA LEU A 79 25.98 4.52 18.15
C LEU A 79 26.76 5.76 17.73
N ASP A 80 28.06 5.74 17.96
CA ASP A 80 28.99 6.78 17.53
C ASP A 80 29.82 6.24 16.36
N TYR A 81 29.58 6.76 15.16
CA TYR A 81 30.39 6.53 13.97
C TYR A 81 31.20 7.79 13.65
N THR A 82 32.28 7.65 12.88
CA THR A 82 33.30 8.69 12.66
C THR A 82 32.75 10.10 12.41
N ASN A 83 31.66 10.23 11.66
CA ASN A 83 31.02 11.52 11.34
C ASN A 83 29.52 11.57 11.68
N LEU A 84 29.00 10.60 12.44
CA LEU A 84 27.57 10.46 12.67
C LEU A 84 27.29 9.92 14.06
N CYS A 85 26.51 10.67 14.84
CA CYS A 85 25.98 10.23 16.13
C CYS A 85 24.52 9.82 15.96
N PHE A 86 24.21 8.56 16.25
CA PHE A 86 22.87 7.99 16.17
C PHE A 86 22.36 7.67 17.57
N LYS A 87 21.14 8.10 17.89
CA LYS A 87 20.47 7.79 19.15
C LYS A 87 19.03 7.36 18.88
N LEU A 88 18.64 6.19 19.34
CA LEU A 88 17.26 5.71 19.33
C LEU A 88 16.78 5.53 20.77
N ARG A 89 15.73 6.26 21.15
CA ARG A 89 15.11 6.22 22.48
C ARG A 89 13.61 5.97 22.34
N GLY A 90 13.19 4.77 22.69
CA GLY A 90 11.86 4.30 22.31
C GLY A 90 11.73 4.33 20.78
N ASN A 91 10.66 4.96 20.29
CA ASN A 91 10.39 5.11 18.86
C ASN A 91 10.91 6.43 18.28
N LYS A 92 11.72 7.20 19.03
CA LYS A 92 12.32 8.46 18.58
C LYS A 92 13.78 8.26 18.23
N MET A 93 14.14 8.57 16.99
CA MET A 93 15.49 8.54 16.48
C MET A 93 16.02 9.95 16.31
N LEU A 94 17.25 10.18 16.77
CA LEU A 94 18.01 11.39 16.59
C LEU A 94 19.31 11.05 15.86
N VAL A 95 19.59 11.74 14.77
CA VAL A 95 20.85 11.62 14.03
C VAL A 95 21.52 12.99 14.00
N GLN A 96 22.79 13.05 14.38
CA GLN A 96 23.60 14.27 14.35
C GLN A 96 24.81 14.04 13.45
N THR A 97 25.03 14.91 12.47
CA THR A 97 26.11 14.81 11.48
C THR A 97 26.50 16.19 10.96
N HIS A 98 27.60 16.29 10.24
CA HIS A 98 27.90 17.44 9.39
C HIS A 98 27.39 17.19 7.96
N CYS A 99 26.88 18.24 7.29
CA CYS A 99 26.53 18.19 5.87
C CYS A 99 27.19 19.37 5.14
N ASP A 100 27.85 19.09 4.00
CA ASP A 100 28.53 20.11 3.19
C ASP A 100 27.54 20.85 2.29
N GLY A 101 26.44 20.20 1.91
CA GLY A 101 25.38 20.79 1.11
C GLY A 101 23.99 20.17 1.31
N ALA A 102 23.00 20.77 0.67
CA ALA A 102 21.61 20.29 0.70
C ALA A 102 21.47 18.88 0.12
N HIS A 103 22.31 18.50 -0.85
CA HIS A 103 22.32 17.18 -1.45
C HIS A 103 22.65 16.08 -0.43
N ASP A 104 23.67 16.29 0.42
CA ASP A 104 24.03 15.33 1.47
C ASP A 104 22.88 15.12 2.46
N LEU A 105 22.18 16.20 2.81
CA LEU A 105 21.00 16.15 3.66
C LEU A 105 19.86 15.36 3.00
N ASP A 106 19.59 15.59 1.71
CA ASP A 106 18.56 14.88 0.95
C ASP A 106 18.86 13.36 0.89
N GLU A 107 20.11 12.97 0.63
CA GLU A 107 20.52 11.56 0.59
C GLU A 107 20.38 10.89 1.96
N LEU A 108 20.78 11.58 3.03
CA LEU A 108 20.67 11.09 4.40
C LEU A 108 19.21 10.93 4.83
N LEU A 109 18.36 11.94 4.59
CA LEU A 109 16.94 11.89 4.89
C LEU A 109 16.24 10.78 4.12
N THR A 110 16.55 10.62 2.83
CA THR A 110 15.99 9.55 1.99
C THR A 110 16.38 8.16 2.52
N SER A 111 17.64 7.98 2.88
CA SER A 111 18.15 6.71 3.42
C SER A 111 17.50 6.38 4.76
N LEU A 112 17.45 7.33 5.69
CA LEU A 112 16.87 7.14 7.01
C LEU A 112 15.35 6.97 6.97
N HIS A 113 14.65 7.65 6.06
CA HIS A 113 13.20 7.63 6.02
C HIS A 113 12.65 6.40 5.29
N TYR A 114 13.32 5.95 4.23
CA TYR A 114 12.79 4.88 3.38
C TYR A 114 13.57 3.57 3.47
N ALA A 115 14.90 3.61 3.55
CA ALA A 115 15.71 2.39 3.56
C ALA A 115 15.84 1.82 4.97
N PHE A 116 16.04 2.66 5.98
CA PHE A 116 16.23 2.20 7.35
C PHE A 116 15.02 1.45 7.93
N PRO A 117 13.75 1.87 7.73
CA PRO A 117 12.60 1.07 8.19
C PRO A 117 12.52 -0.31 7.54
N VAL A 118 12.94 -0.43 6.27
CA VAL A 118 13.01 -1.73 5.57
C VAL A 118 14.04 -2.64 6.23
N LEU A 119 15.19 -2.09 6.64
CA LEU A 119 16.19 -2.85 7.41
C LEU A 119 15.65 -3.25 8.79
N LEU A 120 14.96 -2.35 9.49
CA LEU A 120 14.33 -2.69 10.77
C LEU A 120 13.28 -3.79 10.60
N ASN A 121 12.52 -3.81 9.51
CA ASN A 121 11.52 -4.84 9.24
C ASN A 121 12.11 -6.25 9.04
N VAL A 122 13.43 -6.39 8.86
CA VAL A 122 14.10 -7.69 8.90
C VAL A 122 14.16 -8.23 10.33
N GLU A 123 14.36 -7.34 11.31
CA GLU A 123 14.58 -7.68 12.72
C GLU A 123 13.29 -7.56 13.56
N PHE A 124 12.32 -6.77 13.08
CA PHE A 124 11.05 -6.49 13.76
C PHE A 124 9.90 -7.23 13.07
N ILE A 125 9.06 -7.91 13.86
CA ILE A 125 7.86 -8.59 13.35
C ILE A 125 6.72 -7.63 13.02
N ASP A 126 6.71 -6.47 13.68
CA ASP A 126 5.82 -5.36 13.44
C ASP A 126 6.56 -4.36 12.53
N PRO A 127 6.09 -4.12 11.29
CA PRO A 127 6.85 -3.35 10.29
C PRO A 127 6.94 -1.87 10.69
N PRO A 128 8.13 -1.34 11.00
CA PRO A 128 8.25 0.06 11.35
C PRO A 128 8.05 0.96 10.12
N THR A 129 7.41 2.10 10.32
CA THR A 129 7.27 3.18 9.34
C THR A 129 7.65 4.51 9.98
N VAL A 130 8.06 5.50 9.18
CA VAL A 130 8.36 6.84 9.68
C VAL A 130 7.09 7.69 9.64
N LYS A 131 6.58 8.04 10.82
CA LYS A 131 5.43 8.95 10.96
C LYS A 131 5.80 10.39 10.63
N HIS A 132 6.93 10.83 11.14
CA HIS A 132 7.35 12.23 11.05
C HIS A 132 8.87 12.35 10.97
N THR A 133 9.32 13.37 10.23
CA THR A 133 10.73 13.74 10.10
C THR A 133 10.86 15.26 10.23
N SER A 134 11.73 15.69 11.14
CA SER A 134 12.08 17.10 11.36
C SER A 134 13.55 17.22 11.72
N GLY A 135 14.04 18.45 11.90
CA GLY A 135 15.43 18.65 12.26
C GLY A 135 15.85 20.10 12.32
N HIS A 136 17.16 20.29 12.39
CA HIS A 136 17.83 21.59 12.34
C HIS A 136 19.05 21.51 11.41
N VAL A 137 19.31 22.58 10.66
CA VAL A 137 20.60 22.85 9.99
C VAL A 137 21.18 24.09 10.66
N GLY A 138 22.24 23.91 11.46
CA GLY A 138 22.69 24.93 12.40
C GLY A 138 21.57 25.34 13.35
N ALA A 139 21.20 26.63 13.32
CA ALA A 139 20.09 27.17 14.12
C ALA A 139 18.72 27.09 13.43
N THR A 140 18.67 26.77 12.13
CA THR A 140 17.42 26.83 11.35
C THR A 140 16.64 25.52 11.48
N PRO A 141 15.44 25.51 12.08
CA PRO A 141 14.60 24.33 12.14
C PRO A 141 13.95 24.04 10.78
N PHE A 142 13.73 22.76 10.48
CA PHE A 142 12.97 22.32 9.31
C PHE A 142 12.02 21.16 9.65
N ARG A 143 10.93 21.06 8.88
CA ARG A 143 10.12 19.83 8.76
C ARG A 143 10.24 19.28 7.35
N TRP A 144 10.32 17.96 7.23
CA TRP A 144 10.38 17.29 5.93
C TRP A 144 9.03 16.67 5.57
N GLU A 145 8.19 17.50 4.96
CA GLU A 145 6.77 17.23 4.71
C GLU A 145 6.47 17.08 3.22
N LEU A 146 5.33 16.48 2.89
CA LEU A 146 4.86 16.34 1.51
C LEU A 146 4.68 17.73 0.89
N LYS A 147 5.22 17.92 -0.32
CA LYS A 147 5.09 19.17 -1.09
C LYS A 147 3.64 19.45 -1.47
N GLU A 148 3.01 18.41 -2.00
CA GLU A 148 1.64 18.43 -2.49
C GLU A 148 0.99 17.12 -2.03
N ALA A 149 -0.22 17.23 -1.48
CA ALA A 149 -1.08 16.10 -1.18
C ALA A 149 -2.39 16.34 -1.91
N THR A 150 -2.78 15.38 -2.73
CA THR A 150 -4.07 15.39 -3.40
C THR A 150 -5.00 14.40 -2.72
N HIS A 151 -6.24 14.83 -2.54
CA HIS A 151 -7.25 14.09 -1.80
C HIS A 151 -8.58 14.25 -2.51
N SER A 152 -9.23 13.12 -2.81
CA SER A 152 -10.59 13.10 -3.30
C SER A 152 -11.54 12.84 -2.14
N PHE A 153 -12.60 13.65 -2.05
CA PHE A 153 -13.67 13.50 -1.07
C PHE A 153 -14.98 13.34 -1.80
N ASP A 154 -15.75 12.32 -1.43
CA ASP A 154 -17.11 12.12 -1.91
C ASP A 154 -18.09 12.81 -0.95
N VAL A 155 -18.80 13.82 -1.46
CA VAL A 155 -19.83 14.53 -0.68
C VAL A 155 -21.13 13.73 -0.71
N THR A 156 -21.76 13.57 0.46
CA THR A 156 -22.90 12.67 0.62
C THR A 156 -23.88 13.19 1.68
N THR A 157 -25.12 12.68 1.64
CA THR A 157 -26.14 12.87 2.69
C THR A 157 -26.53 11.50 3.26
N GLN A 158 -27.33 11.50 4.35
CA GLN A 158 -27.87 10.26 4.91
C GLN A 158 -28.70 9.50 3.87
N GLU A 159 -29.60 10.19 3.17
CA GLU A 159 -30.47 9.62 2.15
C GLU A 159 -29.67 9.01 0.99
N MET A 160 -28.57 9.67 0.59
CA MET A 160 -27.68 9.13 -0.45
C MET A 160 -26.98 7.85 0.02
N GLN A 161 -26.54 7.78 1.28
CA GLN A 161 -25.89 6.58 1.82
C GLN A 161 -26.87 5.41 1.97
N GLU A 162 -28.06 5.66 2.49
CA GLU A 162 -29.13 4.66 2.58
C GLU A 162 -29.51 4.15 1.17
N GLY A 163 -29.67 5.06 0.21
CA GLY A 163 -29.91 4.71 -1.19
C GLY A 163 -28.82 3.83 -1.79
N ARG A 164 -27.53 4.10 -1.49
CA ARG A 164 -26.40 3.26 -1.93
C ARG A 164 -26.46 1.85 -1.38
N VAL A 165 -26.92 1.67 -0.14
CA VAL A 165 -27.12 0.34 0.47
C VAL A 165 -28.25 -0.39 -0.23
N VAL A 166 -29.40 0.26 -0.42
CA VAL A 166 -30.56 -0.32 -1.12
C VAL A 166 -30.16 -0.75 -2.54
N THR A 167 -29.57 0.15 -3.33
CA THR A 167 -29.13 -0.15 -4.70
C THR A 167 -28.09 -1.27 -4.75
N SER A 168 -27.15 -1.32 -3.80
CA SER A 168 -26.18 -2.42 -3.72
C SER A 168 -26.84 -3.76 -3.44
N PHE A 169 -27.84 -3.78 -2.55
CA PHE A 169 -28.59 -4.98 -2.22
C PHE A 169 -29.43 -5.48 -3.39
N GLU A 170 -30.12 -4.57 -4.09
CA GLU A 170 -30.90 -4.88 -5.30
C GLU A 170 -30.05 -5.47 -6.43
N ARG A 171 -28.75 -5.11 -6.49
CA ARG A 171 -27.79 -5.65 -7.46
C ARG A 171 -27.21 -7.02 -7.06
N LEU A 172 -27.42 -7.49 -5.83
CA LEU A 172 -26.85 -8.75 -5.35
C LEU A 172 -27.24 -9.98 -6.19
N PRO A 173 -28.50 -10.14 -6.66
CA PRO A 173 -28.87 -11.28 -7.50
C PRO A 173 -28.09 -11.34 -8.82
N ILE A 174 -27.66 -10.19 -9.35
CA ILE A 174 -26.88 -10.12 -10.60
C ILE A 174 -25.56 -10.87 -10.45
N ILE A 175 -24.88 -10.72 -9.31
CA ILE A 175 -23.53 -11.26 -9.09
C ILE A 175 -23.52 -12.59 -8.34
N SER A 176 -24.66 -12.99 -7.78
CA SER A 176 -24.80 -14.26 -7.06
C SER A 176 -24.94 -15.46 -8.00
N GLY A 177 -25.35 -15.23 -9.25
CA GLY A 177 -25.52 -16.25 -10.27
C GLY A 177 -24.21 -16.68 -10.94
N MET A 178 -24.17 -17.94 -11.40
CA MET A 178 -23.04 -18.50 -12.17
C MET A 178 -22.78 -17.74 -13.49
N SER A 179 -23.81 -17.13 -14.07
CA SER A 179 -23.77 -16.44 -15.37
C SER A 179 -22.91 -15.17 -15.38
N ASN A 180 -22.68 -14.55 -14.21
CA ASN A 180 -22.00 -13.27 -14.09
C ASN A 180 -20.75 -13.34 -13.20
N ARG A 181 -20.09 -14.50 -13.15
CA ARG A 181 -18.87 -14.72 -12.35
C ARG A 181 -17.75 -13.74 -12.67
N ARG A 182 -17.57 -13.37 -13.94
CA ARG A 182 -16.59 -12.35 -14.37
C ARG A 182 -16.88 -11.00 -13.72
N LEU A 183 -18.15 -10.58 -13.66
CA LEU A 183 -18.55 -9.34 -12.99
C LEU A 183 -18.29 -9.41 -11.48
N ALA A 184 -18.64 -10.54 -10.84
CA ALA A 184 -18.38 -10.74 -9.42
C ALA A 184 -16.87 -10.69 -9.10
N ALA A 185 -16.03 -11.34 -9.92
CA ALA A 185 -14.58 -11.31 -9.79
C ALA A 185 -14.01 -9.91 -10.02
N ALA A 186 -14.47 -9.19 -11.05
CA ALA A 186 -14.08 -7.81 -11.31
C ALA A 186 -14.42 -6.88 -10.12
N LEU A 187 -15.64 -6.99 -9.57
CA LEU A 187 -16.04 -6.24 -8.37
C LEU A 187 -15.16 -6.58 -7.16
N HIS A 188 -14.76 -7.85 -7.00
CA HIS A 188 -13.84 -8.26 -5.96
C HIS A 188 -12.45 -7.62 -6.11
N TYR A 189 -11.86 -7.64 -7.31
CA TYR A 189 -10.57 -7.00 -7.55
C TYR A 189 -10.61 -5.48 -7.36
N PHE A 190 -11.69 -4.83 -7.80
CA PHE A 190 -11.92 -3.41 -7.51
C PHE A 190 -12.00 -3.15 -5.99
N HIS A 191 -12.76 -3.97 -5.26
CA HIS A 191 -12.86 -3.88 -3.80
C HIS A 191 -11.49 -4.04 -3.11
N VAL A 192 -10.66 -4.99 -3.57
CA VAL A 192 -9.30 -5.19 -3.05
C VAL A 192 -8.43 -3.95 -3.31
N SER A 193 -8.50 -3.37 -4.51
CA SER A 193 -7.78 -2.13 -4.84
C SER A 193 -8.15 -0.99 -3.88
N CYS A 194 -9.45 -0.70 -3.71
CA CYS A 194 -9.90 0.32 -2.76
C CYS A 194 -9.45 0.05 -1.32
N ARG A 195 -9.45 -1.23 -0.89
CA ARG A 195 -9.01 -1.60 0.46
C ARG A 195 -7.51 -1.42 0.67
N LEU A 196 -6.70 -1.66 -0.35
CA LEU A 196 -5.26 -1.44 -0.28
C LEU A 196 -4.97 0.05 -0.12
N VAL A 197 -5.55 0.89 -0.97
CA VAL A 197 -5.45 2.37 -0.85
C VAL A 197 -5.86 2.85 0.54
N ALA A 198 -6.95 2.32 1.10
CA ALA A 198 -7.42 2.70 2.43
C ALA A 198 -6.62 2.11 3.60
N ALA A 199 -5.87 1.02 3.39
CA ALA A 199 -5.09 0.36 4.43
C ALA A 199 -3.69 0.96 4.61
N GLY A 200 -3.16 1.63 3.58
CA GLY A 200 -1.88 2.33 3.65
C GLY A 200 -1.94 3.60 4.49
N ASN A 201 -0.78 4.02 5.00
CA ASN A 201 -0.57 5.33 5.62
C ASN A 201 -0.52 6.45 4.57
N SER A 202 -0.41 6.09 3.29
CA SER A 202 -0.52 6.95 2.13
C SER A 202 -1.28 6.21 1.03
N PRO A 203 -2.08 6.91 0.18
CA PRO A 203 -2.76 6.27 -0.95
C PRO A 203 -1.80 5.58 -1.94
N TRP A 204 -0.50 5.89 -1.85
CA TRP A 204 0.53 5.36 -2.75
C TRP A 204 1.31 4.19 -2.17
N GLU A 205 1.12 3.84 -0.89
CA GLU A 205 1.88 2.78 -0.22
C GLU A 205 1.72 1.42 -0.92
N PHE A 206 0.50 1.13 -1.38
CA PHE A 206 0.15 -0.09 -2.14
C PHE A 206 -0.27 0.25 -3.57
N MET A 207 0.36 1.27 -4.17
CA MET A 207 0.00 1.77 -5.50
C MET A 207 0.12 0.70 -6.58
N ALA A 208 1.23 -0.04 -6.58
CA ALA A 208 1.51 -1.05 -7.59
C ALA A 208 0.45 -2.18 -7.57
N GLU A 209 0.13 -2.68 -6.38
CA GLU A 209 -0.91 -3.68 -6.18
C GLU A 209 -2.29 -3.13 -6.55
N SER A 210 -2.57 -1.87 -6.24
CA SER A 210 -3.82 -1.20 -6.61
C SER A 210 -3.97 -1.11 -8.13
N VAL A 211 -2.90 -0.73 -8.84
CA VAL A 211 -2.84 -0.71 -10.32
C VAL A 211 -3.02 -2.12 -10.89
N LEU A 212 -2.35 -3.13 -10.35
CA LEU A 212 -2.52 -4.52 -10.79
C LEU A 212 -3.98 -4.95 -10.66
N ASN A 213 -4.61 -4.68 -9.52
CA ASN A 213 -6.00 -5.08 -9.27
C ASN A 213 -6.97 -4.35 -10.21
N LEU A 214 -6.77 -3.06 -10.50
CA LEU A 214 -7.57 -2.32 -11.47
C LEU A 214 -7.35 -2.81 -12.91
N SER A 215 -6.13 -3.16 -13.30
CA SER A 215 -5.89 -3.82 -14.60
C SER A 215 -6.63 -5.16 -14.70
N LYS A 216 -6.60 -5.97 -13.63
CA LYS A 216 -7.34 -7.25 -13.57
C LYS A 216 -8.85 -7.05 -13.75
N VAL A 217 -9.42 -5.93 -13.29
CA VAL A 217 -10.83 -5.60 -13.56
C VAL A 217 -11.11 -5.57 -15.06
N LEU A 218 -10.32 -4.83 -15.85
CA LEU A 218 -10.50 -4.76 -17.29
C LEU A 218 -10.25 -6.12 -17.97
N GLU A 219 -9.19 -6.82 -17.57
CA GLU A 219 -8.84 -8.13 -18.16
C GLU A 219 -9.93 -9.17 -17.91
N ILE A 220 -10.48 -9.20 -16.70
CA ILE A 220 -11.57 -10.10 -16.34
C ILE A 220 -12.85 -9.72 -17.06
N LEU A 221 -13.15 -8.44 -17.25
CA LEU A 221 -14.37 -8.04 -17.94
C LEU A 221 -14.27 -8.29 -19.45
N PHE A 222 -13.17 -7.91 -20.09
CA PHE A 222 -13.09 -7.76 -21.54
C PHE A 222 -11.94 -8.54 -22.20
N GLY A 223 -11.10 -9.22 -21.41
CA GLY A 223 -9.96 -10.00 -21.88
C GLY A 223 -8.63 -9.25 -21.80
N PRO A 224 -7.49 -9.96 -21.97
CA PRO A 224 -6.16 -9.41 -21.72
C PRO A 224 -5.66 -8.44 -22.80
N GLN A 225 -6.26 -8.44 -23.98
CA GLN A 225 -5.85 -7.60 -25.09
C GLN A 225 -6.50 -6.23 -24.99
N ARG A 226 -5.67 -5.17 -25.03
CA ARG A 226 -6.12 -3.77 -24.97
C ARG A 226 -7.16 -3.44 -26.04
N ASP A 227 -7.04 -4.01 -27.24
CA ASP A 227 -7.99 -3.76 -28.33
C ASP A 227 -9.39 -4.34 -28.06
N ASN A 228 -9.46 -5.46 -27.34
CA ASN A 228 -10.75 -6.01 -26.88
C ASN A 228 -11.36 -5.09 -25.83
N VAL A 229 -10.57 -4.59 -24.89
CA VAL A 229 -11.01 -3.63 -23.86
C VAL A 229 -11.58 -2.36 -24.52
N ARG A 230 -10.89 -1.80 -25.52
CA ARG A 230 -11.39 -0.66 -26.30
C ARG A 230 -12.73 -0.94 -26.95
N ALA A 231 -12.83 -2.06 -27.67
CA ALA A 231 -14.04 -2.43 -28.38
C ALA A 231 -15.23 -2.63 -27.43
N GLU A 232 -15.01 -3.22 -26.25
CA GLU A 232 -16.07 -3.41 -25.27
C GLU A 232 -16.46 -2.11 -24.55
N LEU A 233 -15.51 -1.23 -24.22
CA LEU A 233 -15.82 0.08 -23.64
C LEU A 233 -16.59 0.98 -24.61
N LEU A 234 -16.28 0.92 -25.92
CA LEU A 234 -17.08 1.61 -26.95
C LEU A 234 -18.53 1.13 -26.97
N LYS A 235 -18.77 -0.19 -26.85
CA LYS A 235 -20.13 -0.75 -26.74
C LYS A 235 -20.87 -0.29 -25.49
N LEU A 236 -20.14 -0.02 -24.40
CA LEU A 236 -20.67 0.55 -23.16
C LEU A 236 -20.89 2.08 -23.24
N GLY A 237 -20.61 2.71 -24.39
CA GLY A 237 -20.86 4.12 -24.65
C GLY A 237 -19.81 5.05 -24.06
N TYR A 238 -18.57 4.59 -23.86
CA TYR A 238 -17.44 5.47 -23.56
C TYR A 238 -16.86 6.07 -24.84
N SER A 239 -16.39 7.31 -24.78
CA SER A 239 -15.70 7.95 -25.89
C SER A 239 -14.26 7.43 -26.03
N ASN A 240 -13.63 7.63 -27.19
CA ASN A 240 -12.23 7.24 -27.36
C ASN A 240 -11.30 7.99 -26.40
N GLU A 241 -11.62 9.24 -26.10
CA GLU A 241 -10.88 10.08 -25.15
C GLU A 241 -10.98 9.51 -23.73
N GLU A 242 -12.17 9.12 -23.26
CA GLU A 242 -12.34 8.45 -21.97
C GLU A 242 -11.59 7.10 -21.95
N ILE A 243 -11.66 6.32 -23.04
CA ILE A 243 -11.00 5.02 -23.13
C ILE A 243 -9.48 5.14 -22.98
N GLU A 244 -8.85 5.98 -23.80
CA GLU A 244 -7.40 6.16 -23.81
C GLU A 244 -6.90 6.99 -22.62
N GLY A 245 -7.74 7.87 -22.06
CA GLY A 245 -7.41 8.70 -20.91
C GLY A 245 -7.55 7.97 -19.58
N ASP A 246 -8.63 7.20 -19.38
CA ASP A 246 -9.02 6.71 -18.07
C ASP A 246 -8.71 5.22 -17.86
N TYR A 247 -8.82 4.39 -18.89
CA TYR A 247 -8.82 2.94 -18.74
C TYR A 247 -7.58 2.27 -19.31
N ILE A 248 -7.18 2.58 -20.55
CA ILE A 248 -6.02 1.94 -21.18
C ILE A 248 -4.71 2.16 -20.42
N PRO A 249 -4.43 3.36 -19.85
CA PRO A 249 -3.17 3.58 -19.14
C PRO A 249 -2.95 2.61 -17.97
N ILE A 250 -3.99 2.18 -17.25
CA ILE A 250 -3.84 1.22 -16.14
C ILE A 250 -3.24 -0.11 -16.60
N MET A 251 -3.61 -0.57 -17.80
CA MET A 251 -3.10 -1.82 -18.36
C MET A 251 -1.66 -1.70 -18.84
N ILE A 252 -1.25 -0.50 -19.28
CA ILE A 252 0.14 -0.20 -19.65
C ILE A 252 0.97 -0.18 -18.37
N LEU A 253 0.52 0.60 -17.39
CA LEU A 253 1.19 0.78 -16.10
C LEU A 253 1.36 -0.53 -15.33
N ARG A 254 0.43 -1.48 -15.45
CA ARG A 254 0.57 -2.83 -14.88
C ARG A 254 1.90 -3.50 -15.25
N ASN A 255 2.37 -3.33 -16.49
CA ASN A 255 3.62 -3.95 -16.94
C ASN A 255 4.87 -3.17 -16.51
N GLU A 256 4.70 -1.88 -16.16
CA GLU A 256 5.76 -1.01 -15.69
C GLU A 256 5.94 -1.10 -14.16
N PHE A 257 4.88 -1.43 -13.44
CA PHE A 257 4.93 -1.66 -12.01
C PHE A 257 5.27 -3.12 -11.69
N ASP A 258 6.28 -3.25 -10.85
CA ASP A 258 6.94 -4.47 -10.41
C ASP A 258 6.04 -5.38 -9.55
N VAL A 259 4.86 -5.75 -10.06
CA VAL A 259 3.99 -6.72 -9.41
C VAL A 259 4.05 -8.07 -10.13
N GLY A 260 4.53 -8.07 -11.39
CA GLY A 260 4.77 -9.28 -12.17
C GLY A 260 6.25 -9.60 -12.41
N HIS A 261 7.14 -8.59 -12.43
CA HIS A 261 8.55 -8.72 -12.77
C HIS A 261 9.42 -7.69 -12.05
N VAL A 262 10.41 -8.17 -11.28
CA VAL A 262 11.35 -7.34 -10.50
C VAL A 262 11.95 -6.24 -11.36
N SER A 263 11.56 -4.99 -11.10
CA SER A 263 12.00 -3.78 -11.80
C SER A 263 12.54 -2.78 -10.78
N ILE A 264 13.81 -2.44 -10.95
CA ILE A 264 14.55 -1.48 -10.12
C ILE A 264 14.50 -0.05 -10.69
N SER A 265 13.68 0.18 -11.70
CA SER A 265 13.55 1.50 -12.35
C SER A 265 13.00 2.54 -11.38
N LEU A 266 13.68 3.69 -11.30
CA LEU A 266 13.21 4.86 -10.58
C LEU A 266 12.46 5.78 -11.53
N LEU A 267 11.23 6.15 -11.17
CA LEU A 267 10.46 7.14 -11.92
C LEU A 267 11.03 8.55 -11.64
N LYS A 268 11.13 9.35 -12.70
CA LYS A 268 11.50 10.76 -12.58
C LYS A 268 10.38 11.57 -11.92
N PRO A 269 10.67 12.71 -11.27
CA PRO A 269 9.65 13.54 -10.62
C PRO A 269 8.46 13.91 -11.52
N GLU A 270 8.71 14.23 -12.78
CA GLU A 270 7.68 14.55 -13.78
C GLU A 270 6.79 13.34 -14.13
N GLN A 271 7.36 12.13 -14.16
CA GLN A 271 6.61 10.90 -14.39
C GLN A 271 5.74 10.56 -13.19
N LEU A 272 6.25 10.75 -11.98
CA LEU A 272 5.48 10.57 -10.75
C LEU A 272 4.32 11.56 -10.65
N LYS A 273 4.56 12.82 -11.00
CA LYS A 273 3.50 13.83 -11.03
C LYS A 273 2.38 13.43 -12.00
N ALA A 274 2.73 13.02 -13.22
CA ALA A 274 1.75 12.55 -14.21
C ALA A 274 1.00 11.31 -13.71
N LEU A 275 1.72 10.36 -13.12
CA LEU A 275 1.16 9.13 -12.55
C LEU A 275 0.17 9.42 -11.42
N TYR A 276 0.54 10.24 -10.44
CA TYR A 276 -0.35 10.58 -9.32
C TYR A 276 -1.60 11.31 -9.81
N GLY A 277 -1.46 12.25 -10.75
CA GLY A 277 -2.59 12.95 -11.33
C GLY A 277 -3.57 12.01 -12.06
N TYR A 278 -3.05 11.00 -12.76
CA TYR A 278 -3.88 9.96 -13.38
C TYR A 278 -4.57 9.07 -12.33
N LEU A 279 -3.80 8.53 -11.38
CA LEU A 279 -4.30 7.55 -10.41
C LEU A 279 -5.29 8.11 -9.41
N GLU A 280 -5.22 9.41 -9.10
CA GLU A 280 -6.19 10.09 -8.24
C GLU A 280 -7.63 9.96 -8.74
N GLN A 281 -7.83 9.93 -10.06
CA GLN A 281 -9.15 9.87 -10.68
C GLN A 281 -9.56 8.42 -11.04
N THR A 282 -8.59 7.52 -11.18
CA THR A 282 -8.83 6.15 -11.66
C THR A 282 -9.85 5.39 -10.81
N GLU A 283 -9.81 5.52 -9.47
CA GLU A 283 -10.82 4.84 -8.63
C GLU A 283 -12.25 5.29 -8.98
N GLY A 284 -12.46 6.59 -9.15
CA GLY A 284 -13.76 7.17 -9.53
C GLY A 284 -14.22 6.67 -10.90
N ASN A 285 -13.32 6.63 -11.88
CA ASN A 285 -13.60 6.15 -13.23
C ASN A 285 -14.00 4.67 -13.23
N PHE A 286 -13.27 3.82 -12.51
CA PHE A 286 -13.59 2.40 -12.37
C PHE A 286 -14.90 2.17 -11.60
N ARG A 287 -15.19 2.98 -10.57
CA ARG A 287 -16.48 2.96 -9.88
C ARG A 287 -17.63 3.30 -10.84
N GLY A 288 -17.43 4.28 -11.71
CA GLY A 288 -18.37 4.64 -12.78
C GLY A 288 -18.60 3.50 -13.77
N LEU A 289 -17.52 2.90 -14.28
CA LEU A 289 -17.55 1.73 -15.17
C LEU A 289 -18.37 0.58 -14.58
N LEU A 290 -18.04 0.17 -13.35
CA LEU A 290 -18.70 -0.97 -12.72
C LEU A 290 -20.17 -0.69 -12.43
N ARG A 291 -20.54 0.55 -12.05
CA ARG A 291 -21.95 0.95 -11.88
C ARG A 291 -22.70 0.87 -13.21
N ARG A 292 -22.17 1.47 -14.28
CA ARG A 292 -22.78 1.44 -15.62
C ARG A 292 -22.96 0.01 -16.11
N LEU A 293 -21.93 -0.82 -15.95
CA LEU A 293 -21.97 -2.22 -16.36
C LEU A 293 -23.02 -3.02 -15.57
N LEU A 294 -23.10 -2.82 -14.25
CA LEU A 294 -24.13 -3.45 -13.42
C LEU A 294 -25.55 -3.07 -13.88
N ASP A 295 -25.77 -1.79 -14.20
CA ASP A 295 -27.07 -1.33 -14.70
C ASP A 295 -27.38 -1.94 -16.08
N GLN A 296 -26.45 -1.93 -17.02
CA GLN A 296 -26.67 -2.52 -18.35
C GLN A 296 -26.86 -4.05 -18.31
N VAL A 297 -26.16 -4.77 -17.43
CA VAL A 297 -26.35 -6.20 -17.23
C VAL A 297 -27.72 -6.49 -16.59
N ARG A 298 -28.12 -5.69 -15.59
CA ARG A 298 -29.46 -5.79 -14.97
C ARG A 298 -30.57 -5.62 -16.01
N ASP A 299 -30.42 -4.62 -16.86
CA ASP A 299 -31.42 -4.24 -17.85
C ASP A 299 -31.36 -5.13 -19.12
N GLY A 300 -30.41 -6.08 -19.17
CA GLY A 300 -30.20 -7.00 -20.28
C GLY A 300 -29.58 -6.37 -21.53
N ALA A 301 -29.21 -5.09 -21.46
CA ALA A 301 -28.59 -4.31 -22.54
C ALA A 301 -27.15 -4.76 -22.84
N TYR A 302 -26.47 -5.35 -21.86
CA TYR A 302 -25.12 -5.88 -22.03
C TYR A 302 -25.00 -7.29 -21.45
N LYS A 303 -24.28 -8.17 -22.14
CA LYS A 303 -24.00 -9.54 -21.70
C LYS A 303 -22.50 -9.77 -21.69
N LEU A 304 -21.97 -10.13 -20.53
CA LEU A 304 -20.57 -10.50 -20.40
C LEU A 304 -20.30 -11.86 -21.08
N PRO A 305 -19.10 -12.06 -21.64
CA PRO A 305 -18.68 -13.38 -22.10
C PRO A 305 -18.80 -14.42 -20.99
N GLN A 306 -19.24 -15.64 -21.33
CA GLN A 306 -19.23 -16.76 -20.38
C GLN A 306 -17.87 -17.45 -20.42
N ASP A 307 -17.31 -17.74 -19.26
CA ASP A 307 -16.14 -18.60 -19.14
C ASP A 307 -16.60 -20.06 -19.19
N TYR A 308 -16.16 -20.78 -20.22
CA TYR A 308 -16.50 -22.19 -20.40
C TYR A 308 -15.65 -23.14 -19.55
N ASP A 309 -14.53 -22.65 -19.02
CA ASP A 309 -13.64 -23.42 -18.15
C ASP A 309 -13.40 -22.68 -16.82
N LEU A 310 -14.05 -23.19 -15.79
CA LEU A 310 -13.92 -22.71 -14.40
C LEU A 310 -13.10 -23.67 -13.56
N THR A 311 -12.51 -24.70 -14.18
CA THR A 311 -11.62 -25.61 -13.47
C THR A 311 -10.23 -24.99 -13.44
N LEU A 312 -9.55 -25.11 -12.29
CA LEU A 312 -8.13 -24.81 -12.23
C LEU A 312 -7.45 -25.73 -13.25
N ASP A 313 -6.71 -25.14 -14.19
CA ASP A 313 -5.97 -25.89 -15.20
C ASP A 313 -5.12 -26.96 -14.50
N LYS A 314 -5.53 -28.22 -14.66
CA LYS A 314 -4.90 -29.36 -13.98
C LYS A 314 -3.44 -29.52 -14.42
N ASP A 315 -3.10 -29.02 -15.61
CA ASP A 315 -1.76 -29.11 -16.16
C ASP A 315 -0.84 -28.00 -15.61
N GLY A 316 -1.39 -26.87 -15.17
CA GLY A 316 -0.64 -25.81 -14.47
C GLY A 316 -0.28 -26.16 -13.01
N LEU A 317 -1.06 -27.04 -12.38
CA LEU A 317 -0.79 -27.59 -11.03
C LEU A 317 0.02 -28.91 -11.08
N GLY A 318 0.28 -29.44 -12.28
CA GLY A 318 0.91 -30.73 -12.50
C GLY A 318 2.38 -30.79 -12.04
N THR A 319 2.67 -31.74 -11.14
CA THR A 319 3.97 -32.30 -10.70
C THR A 319 4.79 -31.68 -9.55
N LYS A 320 4.49 -30.49 -9.00
CA LYS A 320 5.38 -29.89 -7.96
C LYS A 320 4.93 -29.94 -6.49
N PHE A 321 3.74 -30.45 -6.18
CA PHE A 321 3.26 -30.55 -4.79
C PHE A 321 2.99 -31.99 -4.32
N THR A 322 3.90 -32.92 -4.61
CA THR A 322 3.97 -34.18 -3.84
C THR A 322 4.69 -33.90 -2.52
N TYR A 323 3.96 -33.48 -1.50
CA TYR A 323 4.48 -33.51 -0.13
C TYR A 323 4.57 -34.97 0.31
N THR A 324 5.76 -35.55 0.28
CA THR A 324 6.04 -36.79 1.00
C THR A 324 5.98 -36.48 2.49
N LEU A 325 4.87 -36.79 3.14
CA LEU A 325 4.77 -36.82 4.59
C LEU A 325 5.68 -37.95 5.09
N THR A 326 6.95 -37.66 5.34
CA THR A 326 7.80 -38.52 6.15
C THR A 326 7.23 -38.53 7.56
N HIS A 327 6.52 -39.60 7.91
CA HIS A 327 6.21 -39.91 9.29
C HIS A 327 7.54 -40.03 10.06
N ALA A 328 7.93 -38.97 10.76
CA ALA A 328 8.94 -39.06 11.80
C ALA A 328 8.37 -39.98 12.88
N SER A 329 8.89 -41.20 12.97
CA SER A 329 8.66 -42.08 14.09
C SER A 329 9.12 -41.37 15.35
N VAL A 330 8.16 -41.02 16.21
CA VAL A 330 8.45 -40.56 17.57
C VAL A 330 9.17 -41.71 18.27
N ALA A 331 10.45 -41.53 18.55
CA ALA A 331 11.21 -42.49 19.33
C ALA A 331 10.58 -42.59 20.74
N PRO A 332 10.37 -43.80 21.26
CA PRO A 332 9.83 -43.96 22.61
C PRO A 332 10.86 -43.43 23.61
N HIS A 333 10.46 -42.44 24.41
CA HIS A 333 11.17 -42.08 25.62
C HIS A 333 11.12 -43.26 26.59
N HIS A 334 12.27 -43.87 26.85
CA HIS A 334 12.42 -44.77 27.98
C HIS A 334 12.57 -43.95 29.28
N PRO A 335 11.94 -44.39 30.37
CA PRO A 335 11.96 -43.75 31.68
C PRO A 335 13.32 -43.83 32.40
#